data_AF-A0A522SGS9-F1
#
_entry.id   AF-A0A522SGS9-F1
#
_cell.length_a   1.000
_cell.length_b   1.000
_cell.length_c   1.000
_cell.angle_alpha   90.00
_cell.angle_beta   90.00
_cell.angle_gamma   90.00
#
_symmetry.space_group_name_H-M   'P 1'
#
loop_
_entity.id
_entity.type
_entity.pdbx_description
1 polymer ?
#
loop_
_entity_poly.entity_id
_entity_poly.type
_entity_poly.pdbx_seq_one_letter_code
_entity_poly.pdbx_strand_id
1 'polypeptide(L)'
;MAATELTSKTYRPSMQVGQVYARPYGSTAALAEIGNVLELTIEHAEDVKRQTDMTKLGGGVHAEVRRVTDVTLKMKLADLNITNLARATLGTVSGVDSGDITDEAHDAVLGGLIRLAHIAATDVVVKKGADSATATPVVEKDNYVIRPEGIFILANAAGILAADKLWVSYSYGDQAVIEALTTKTPELEFVFGGLNEADGGAPCVLEIFRASQSITKQLALINDNFGALDVEGSVLKDATKVGTGVSQYYKQTIAAAVAA
;
A
#
# COMPACT_ATOMS: atom_id res chain seq x y z
N MET A 1 -26.18 -1.85 30.35
CA MET A 1 -26.54 -0.51 29.85
C MET A 1 -27.52 -0.67 28.70
N ALA A 2 -28.67 0.00 28.74
CA ALA A 2 -29.63 -0.07 27.66
C ALA A 2 -29.15 0.73 26.43
N ALA A 3 -29.56 0.34 25.21
CA ALA A 3 -29.17 1.05 23.99
C ALA A 3 -29.55 2.54 24.03
N THR A 4 -30.66 2.88 24.67
CA THR A 4 -31.14 4.26 24.86
C THR A 4 -30.23 5.10 25.78
N GLU A 5 -29.58 4.48 26.75
CA GLU A 5 -28.57 5.13 27.61
C GLU A 5 -27.23 5.28 26.87
N LEU A 6 -26.95 4.41 25.88
CA LEU A 6 -25.74 4.51 25.08
C LEU A 6 -25.76 5.77 24.21
N THR A 7 -26.89 6.05 23.57
CA THR A 7 -27.08 7.14 22.60
C THR A 7 -27.32 8.51 23.24
N SER A 8 -27.68 8.57 24.52
CA SER A 8 -27.98 9.82 25.24
C SER A 8 -26.83 10.33 26.11
N LYS A 9 -25.71 9.58 26.22
CA LYS A 9 -24.54 10.01 26.99
C LYS A 9 -23.84 11.21 26.36
N THR A 10 -23.75 12.31 27.12
CA THR A 10 -23.07 13.56 26.72
C THR A 10 -21.55 13.49 26.85
N TYR A 11 -21.02 12.74 27.82
CA TYR A 11 -19.58 12.62 28.06
C TYR A 11 -19.08 11.23 27.66
N ARG A 12 -18.44 11.14 26.48
CA ARG A 12 -17.73 9.97 25.96
C ARG A 12 -16.48 10.39 25.19
N PRO A 13 -15.30 10.48 25.84
CA PRO A 13 -14.07 10.71 25.10
C PRO A 13 -13.78 9.51 24.18
N SER A 14 -13.12 9.78 23.06
CA SER A 14 -12.80 8.77 22.04
C SER A 14 -11.30 8.68 21.84
N MET A 15 -10.74 7.49 22.05
CA MET A 15 -9.38 7.12 21.68
C MET A 15 -9.44 5.72 21.09
N GLN A 16 -9.44 5.62 19.77
CA GLN A 16 -9.70 4.37 19.05
C GLN A 16 -8.39 3.66 18.76
N VAL A 17 -8.30 2.40 19.14
CA VAL A 17 -7.23 1.48 18.73
C VAL A 17 -7.89 0.25 18.13
N GLY A 18 -7.34 -0.31 17.06
CA GLY A 18 -8.00 -1.46 16.43
C GLY A 18 -7.33 -1.96 15.18
N GLN A 19 -7.87 -3.07 14.69
CA GLN A 19 -7.43 -3.71 13.46
C GLN A 19 -8.34 -3.30 12.31
N VAL A 20 -7.74 -3.00 11.16
CA VAL A 20 -8.48 -2.81 9.91
C VAL A 20 -8.42 -4.10 9.11
N TYR A 21 -9.57 -4.48 8.58
CA TYR A 21 -9.74 -5.61 7.68
C TYR A 21 -10.27 -5.12 6.34
N ALA A 22 -9.90 -5.81 5.27
CA ALA A 22 -10.36 -5.53 3.92
C ALA A 22 -10.71 -6.82 3.17
N ARG A 23 -11.69 -6.74 2.27
CA ARG A 23 -11.96 -7.77 1.27
C ARG A 23 -12.39 -7.15 -0.07
N PRO A 24 -12.22 -7.85 -1.20
CA PRO A 24 -12.81 -7.43 -2.47
C PRO A 24 -14.32 -7.29 -2.36
N TYR A 25 -14.86 -6.19 -2.90
CA TYR A 25 -16.30 -5.95 -2.92
C TYR A 25 -17.03 -7.08 -3.70
N GLY A 26 -18.10 -7.60 -3.12
CA GLY A 26 -18.88 -8.71 -3.70
C GLY A 26 -18.26 -10.10 -3.51
N SER A 27 -17.11 -10.21 -2.83
CA SER A 27 -16.51 -11.51 -2.49
C SER A 27 -17.10 -12.10 -1.22
N THR A 28 -17.22 -13.43 -1.17
CA THR A 28 -17.54 -14.20 0.04
C THR A 28 -16.31 -14.58 0.85
N ALA A 29 -15.12 -14.15 0.42
CA ALA A 29 -13.87 -14.38 1.15
C ALA A 29 -13.91 -13.76 2.55
N ALA A 30 -13.15 -14.35 3.46
CA ALA A 30 -12.93 -13.80 4.79
C ALA A 30 -12.28 -12.42 4.71
N LEU A 31 -12.62 -11.57 5.67
CA LEU A 31 -11.99 -10.28 5.88
C LEU A 31 -10.51 -10.51 6.25
N ALA A 32 -9.59 -9.98 5.44
CA ALA A 32 -8.16 -10.12 5.68
C ALA A 32 -7.61 -8.89 6.39
N GLU A 33 -6.74 -9.10 7.36
CA GLU A 33 -6.03 -8.02 8.05
C GLU A 33 -5.10 -7.30 7.09
N ILE A 34 -5.13 -5.96 7.13
CA ILE A 34 -4.24 -5.13 6.29
C ILE A 34 -2.97 -4.70 7.04
N GLY A 35 -2.68 -5.30 8.20
CA GLY A 35 -1.56 -4.91 9.07
C GLY A 35 -1.88 -3.67 9.89
N ASN A 36 -0.85 -3.04 10.45
CA ASN A 36 -0.95 -1.90 11.33
C ASN A 36 -1.27 -0.62 10.56
N VAL A 37 -2.38 0.03 10.93
CA VAL A 37 -2.85 1.30 10.36
C VAL A 37 -2.63 2.39 11.40
N LEU A 38 -1.73 3.32 11.09
CA LEU A 38 -1.35 4.41 11.99
C LEU A 38 -2.45 5.48 12.09
N GLU A 39 -3.09 5.75 10.96
CA GLU A 39 -4.14 6.77 10.87
C GLU A 39 -5.23 6.28 9.92
N LEU A 40 -6.50 6.44 10.32
CA LEU A 40 -7.69 6.14 9.55
C LEU A 40 -8.64 7.34 9.63
N THR A 41 -8.95 7.97 8.50
CA THR A 41 -9.84 9.13 8.44
C THR A 41 -10.91 8.98 7.35
N ILE A 42 -12.11 9.47 7.65
CA ILE A 42 -13.20 9.63 6.69
C ILE A 42 -13.51 11.12 6.58
N GLU A 43 -13.28 11.68 5.40
CA GLU A 43 -13.56 13.07 5.08
C GLU A 43 -14.84 13.18 4.25
N HIS A 44 -15.68 14.17 4.54
CA HIS A 44 -16.90 14.46 3.80
C HIS A 44 -16.76 15.83 3.13
N ALA A 45 -17.03 15.90 1.83
CA ALA A 45 -17.05 17.15 1.08
C ALA A 45 -18.50 17.54 0.74
N GLU A 46 -18.81 18.85 0.82
CA GLU A 46 -20.12 19.40 0.49
C GLU A 46 -20.01 20.55 -0.54
N ASP A 47 -20.89 20.54 -1.54
CA ASP A 47 -21.14 21.69 -2.42
C ASP A 47 -22.21 22.57 -1.79
N VAL A 48 -21.89 23.85 -1.63
CA VAL A 48 -22.76 24.86 -1.00
C VAL A 48 -23.18 25.88 -2.04
N LYS A 49 -24.45 25.79 -2.48
CA LYS A 49 -25.03 26.78 -3.38
C LYS A 49 -25.73 27.85 -2.56
N ARG A 50 -25.16 29.06 -2.55
CA ARG A 50 -25.71 30.23 -1.89
C ARG A 50 -26.39 31.14 -2.91
N GLN A 51 -27.65 31.47 -2.66
CA GLN A 51 -28.36 32.55 -3.32
C GLN A 51 -28.23 33.80 -2.47
N THR A 52 -27.68 34.86 -3.03
CA THR A 52 -27.60 36.16 -2.37
C THR A 52 -28.93 36.91 -2.50
N ASP A 53 -29.34 37.58 -1.41
CA ASP A 53 -30.56 38.37 -1.38
C ASP A 53 -30.34 39.69 -2.14
N MET A 54 -31.06 39.85 -3.25
CA MET A 54 -31.03 41.04 -4.11
C MET A 54 -32.15 42.03 -3.80
N THR A 55 -32.98 41.77 -2.77
CA THR A 55 -34.16 42.61 -2.47
C THR A 55 -33.86 43.78 -1.53
N LYS A 56 -32.67 43.83 -0.91
CA LYS A 56 -32.23 44.91 -0.02
C LYS A 56 -30.80 45.35 -0.30
N LEU A 57 -30.58 46.67 -0.29
CA LEU A 57 -29.24 47.26 -0.32
C LEU A 57 -28.52 46.91 0.99
N GLY A 58 -27.42 46.15 0.88
CA GLY A 58 -26.69 45.58 2.03
C GLY A 58 -26.44 44.08 1.91
N GLY A 59 -27.30 43.35 1.19
CA GLY A 59 -27.10 41.94 0.82
C GLY A 59 -27.02 40.94 1.98
N GLY A 60 -27.32 39.66 1.71
CA GLY A 60 -27.26 38.54 2.66
C GLY A 60 -27.43 37.20 1.93
N VAL A 61 -27.42 36.07 2.62
CA VAL A 61 -27.78 34.77 2.02
C VAL A 61 -29.31 34.61 2.10
N HIS A 62 -29.99 34.60 0.95
CA HIS A 62 -31.42 34.40 0.83
C HIS A 62 -31.82 32.92 0.98
N ALA A 63 -31.05 32.04 0.35
CA ALA A 63 -31.23 30.61 0.43
C ALA A 63 -29.87 29.91 0.28
N GLU A 64 -29.70 28.79 0.98
CA GLU A 64 -28.52 27.94 0.87
C GLU A 64 -28.98 26.49 0.70
N VAL A 65 -28.40 25.79 -0.27
CA VAL A 65 -28.58 24.34 -0.44
C VAL A 65 -27.22 23.68 -0.33
N ARG A 66 -27.10 22.72 0.58
CA ARG A 66 -25.90 21.88 0.76
C ARG A 66 -26.14 20.51 0.19
N ARG A 67 -25.15 19.98 -0.54
CA ARG A 67 -25.16 18.61 -1.06
C ARG A 67 -23.83 17.97 -0.76
N VAL A 68 -23.82 16.82 -0.11
CA VAL A 68 -22.62 16.00 0.03
C VAL A 68 -22.19 15.57 -1.37
N THR A 69 -20.96 15.93 -1.77
CA THR A 69 -20.40 15.58 -3.08
C THR A 69 -19.63 14.28 -3.01
N ASP A 70 -18.74 14.17 -2.02
CA ASP A 70 -17.78 13.08 -1.92
C ASP A 70 -17.56 12.66 -0.46
N VAL A 71 -17.25 11.38 -0.29
CA VAL A 71 -16.78 10.79 0.96
C VAL A 71 -15.45 10.12 0.67
N THR A 72 -14.38 10.60 1.28
CA THR A 72 -13.00 10.15 1.04
C THR A 72 -12.50 9.38 2.24
N LEU A 73 -11.97 8.19 2.01
CA LEU A 73 -11.25 7.36 2.97
C LEU A 73 -9.75 7.64 2.82
N LYS A 74 -9.05 7.95 3.92
CA LYS A 74 -7.59 7.98 3.94
C LYS A 74 -7.05 7.08 5.04
N MET A 75 -5.99 6.35 4.73
CA MET A 75 -5.32 5.43 5.63
C MET A 75 -3.81 5.54 5.48
N LYS A 76 -3.09 5.52 6.58
CA LYS A 76 -1.63 5.41 6.61
C LYS A 76 -1.22 4.06 7.17
N LEU A 77 -0.72 3.17 6.32
CA LEU A 77 -0.30 1.83 6.73
C LEU A 77 1.19 1.84 7.09
N ALA A 78 1.57 1.21 8.20
CA ALA A 78 2.97 0.99 8.56
C ALA A 78 3.54 -0.28 7.91
N ASP A 79 2.69 -1.28 7.66
CA ASP A 79 3.13 -2.56 7.12
C ASP A 79 3.01 -2.61 5.59
N LEU A 80 4.16 -2.54 4.92
CA LEU A 80 4.29 -2.72 3.47
C LEU A 80 4.31 -4.21 3.10
N ASN A 81 3.26 -4.95 3.47
CA ASN A 81 3.12 -6.32 2.99
C ASN A 81 2.93 -6.34 1.45
N ILE A 82 3.32 -7.44 0.80
CA ILE A 82 3.30 -7.56 -0.69
C ILE A 82 1.90 -7.29 -1.24
N THR A 83 0.86 -7.76 -0.55
CA THR A 83 -0.54 -7.58 -0.98
C THR A 83 -0.98 -6.12 -0.92
N ASN A 84 -0.64 -5.39 0.13
CA ASN A 84 -0.94 -3.98 0.32
C ASN A 84 -0.13 -3.13 -0.65
N LEU A 85 1.15 -3.47 -0.84
CA LEU A 85 2.01 -2.79 -1.79
C LEU A 85 1.48 -2.96 -3.22
N ALA A 86 1.11 -4.18 -3.62
CA ALA A 86 0.50 -4.45 -4.91
C ALA A 86 -0.84 -3.73 -5.10
N ARG A 87 -1.71 -3.75 -4.09
CA ARG A 87 -2.98 -3.00 -4.16
C ARG A 87 -2.75 -1.49 -4.26
N ALA A 88 -1.81 -0.95 -3.51
CA ALA A 88 -1.52 0.47 -3.49
C ALA A 88 -0.78 0.96 -4.74
N THR A 89 -0.03 0.10 -5.44
CA THR A 89 0.61 0.43 -6.73
C THR A 89 -0.20 -0.04 -7.93
N LEU A 90 -1.42 -0.58 -7.71
CA LEU A 90 -2.24 -1.22 -8.74
C LEU A 90 -1.46 -2.29 -9.52
N GLY A 91 -0.58 -3.01 -8.84
CA GLY A 91 0.31 -3.99 -9.43
C GLY A 91 -0.17 -5.43 -9.35
N THR A 92 0.35 -6.25 -10.26
CA THR A 92 0.19 -7.70 -10.27
C THR A 92 1.39 -8.31 -9.57
N VAL A 93 1.14 -9.27 -8.67
CA VAL A 93 2.19 -10.01 -7.97
C VAL A 93 2.47 -11.29 -8.75
N SER A 94 3.74 -11.52 -9.11
CA SER A 94 4.21 -12.81 -9.61
C SER A 94 5.27 -13.37 -8.66
N GLY A 95 5.08 -14.62 -8.24
CA GLY A 95 6.13 -15.38 -7.56
C GLY A 95 7.14 -15.89 -8.57
N VAL A 96 8.42 -15.79 -8.23
CA VAL A 96 9.54 -16.39 -8.95
C VAL A 96 10.19 -17.38 -8.00
N ASP A 97 10.10 -18.66 -8.32
CA ASP A 97 10.70 -19.71 -7.51
C ASP A 97 12.23 -19.67 -7.63
N SER A 98 12.91 -20.06 -6.55
CA SER A 98 14.36 -20.20 -6.51
C SER A 98 14.91 -21.08 -7.62
N GLY A 99 16.12 -20.77 -8.06
CA GLY A 99 16.75 -21.48 -9.16
C GLY A 99 18.19 -21.06 -9.41
N ASP A 100 18.75 -21.64 -10.48
CA ASP A 100 20.11 -21.41 -10.91
C ASP A 100 20.10 -20.81 -12.32
N ILE A 101 20.91 -19.77 -12.52
CA ILE A 101 21.19 -19.17 -13.81
C ILE A 101 22.64 -19.50 -14.20
N THR A 102 22.81 -19.98 -15.43
CA THR A 102 24.12 -20.27 -15.99
C THR A 102 24.45 -19.29 -17.10
N ASP A 103 25.63 -18.68 -17.01
CA ASP A 103 26.22 -17.81 -18.02
C ASP A 103 25.26 -16.71 -18.56
N GLU A 104 24.68 -15.90 -17.65
CA GLU A 104 23.96 -14.67 -18.00
C GLU A 104 24.93 -13.65 -18.61
N ALA A 105 24.61 -13.14 -19.81
CA ALA A 105 25.48 -12.27 -20.58
C ALA A 105 25.36 -10.80 -20.16
N HIS A 106 26.49 -10.15 -19.87
CA HIS A 106 26.55 -8.72 -19.56
C HIS A 106 27.75 -8.04 -20.21
N ASP A 107 27.65 -6.72 -20.35
CA ASP A 107 28.75 -5.85 -20.77
C ASP A 107 29.38 -5.16 -19.54
N ALA A 108 30.69 -5.28 -19.39
CA ALA A 108 31.42 -4.67 -18.29
C ALA A 108 31.43 -3.14 -18.38
N VAL A 109 30.98 -2.49 -17.31
CA VAL A 109 31.12 -1.04 -17.12
C VAL A 109 31.90 -0.81 -15.83
N LEU A 110 33.13 -0.30 -15.94
CA LEU A 110 33.98 -0.03 -14.78
C LEU A 110 33.34 1.03 -13.88
N GLY A 111 33.31 0.76 -12.57
CA GLY A 111 32.62 1.62 -11.60
C GLY A 111 31.09 1.59 -11.72
N GLY A 112 30.55 0.67 -12.52
CA GLY A 112 29.12 0.50 -12.78
C GLY A 112 28.53 -0.70 -12.02
N LEU A 113 27.22 -0.60 -11.74
CA LEU A 113 26.42 -1.72 -11.26
C LEU A 113 25.83 -2.46 -12.46
N ILE A 114 26.12 -3.75 -12.57
CA ILE A 114 25.45 -4.68 -13.49
C ILE A 114 24.26 -5.28 -12.74
N ARG A 115 23.05 -5.03 -13.25
CA ARG A 115 21.83 -5.65 -12.74
C ARG A 115 21.70 -7.04 -13.34
N LEU A 116 21.62 -8.04 -12.47
CA LEU A 116 21.26 -9.41 -12.83
C LEU A 116 19.74 -9.50 -13.02
N ALA A 117 19.27 -10.50 -13.76
CA ALA A 117 17.84 -10.76 -13.92
C ALA A 117 17.13 -11.01 -12.57
N HIS A 118 17.83 -11.62 -11.60
CA HIS A 118 17.30 -11.87 -10.25
C HIS A 118 18.15 -11.17 -9.18
N ILE A 119 17.51 -10.75 -8.09
CA ILE A 119 18.20 -10.09 -6.96
C ILE A 119 18.75 -11.10 -5.95
N ALA A 120 19.55 -10.63 -5.00
CA ALA A 120 20.12 -11.42 -3.91
C ALA A 120 20.83 -12.70 -4.38
N ALA A 121 21.62 -12.56 -5.45
CA ALA A 121 22.38 -13.66 -6.03
C ALA A 121 23.40 -14.24 -5.03
N THR A 122 23.50 -15.56 -5.03
CA THR A 122 24.42 -16.39 -4.23
C THR A 122 25.22 -17.30 -5.16
N ASP A 123 26.33 -17.85 -4.67
CA ASP A 123 27.22 -18.72 -5.46
C ASP A 123 27.63 -18.13 -6.82
N VAL A 124 27.88 -16.81 -6.82
CA VAL A 124 28.16 -16.04 -8.03
C VAL A 124 29.51 -16.39 -8.62
N VAL A 125 29.51 -16.79 -9.89
CA VAL A 125 30.70 -17.06 -10.69
C VAL A 125 30.70 -16.13 -11.90
N VAL A 126 31.66 -15.22 -11.94
CA VAL A 126 31.87 -14.32 -13.09
C VAL A 126 32.98 -14.87 -13.97
N LYS A 127 32.70 -15.03 -15.26
CA LYS A 127 33.70 -15.31 -16.30
C LYS A 127 33.76 -14.16 -17.28
N LYS A 128 34.92 -14.01 -17.93
CA LYS A 128 35.15 -13.05 -18.98
C LYS A 128 35.60 -13.73 -20.25
N GLY A 129 34.99 -13.37 -21.38
CA GLY A 129 35.40 -13.82 -22.72
C GLY A 129 34.34 -13.51 -23.77
N ALA A 130 34.72 -13.54 -25.05
CA ALA A 130 33.78 -13.31 -26.16
C ALA A 130 32.65 -14.37 -26.19
N ASP A 131 32.96 -15.61 -25.81
CA ASP A 131 32.01 -16.73 -25.75
C ASP A 131 32.02 -17.36 -24.35
N SER A 132 30.86 -17.77 -23.83
CA SER A 132 30.73 -18.36 -22.49
C SER A 132 31.55 -19.63 -22.29
N ALA A 133 31.67 -20.46 -23.34
CA ALA A 133 32.39 -21.73 -23.32
C ALA A 133 33.92 -21.57 -23.19
N THR A 134 34.47 -20.45 -23.64
CA THR A 134 35.92 -20.16 -23.59
C THR A 134 36.26 -19.08 -22.57
N ALA A 135 35.25 -18.55 -21.87
CA ALA A 135 35.42 -17.49 -20.90
C ALA A 135 36.23 -17.94 -19.69
N THR A 136 37.16 -17.08 -19.27
CA THR A 136 38.05 -17.32 -18.12
C THR A 136 37.41 -16.80 -16.83
N PRO A 137 37.48 -17.54 -15.72
CA PRO A 137 36.92 -17.08 -14.45
C PRO A 137 37.66 -15.84 -13.94
N VAL A 138 36.90 -14.87 -13.42
CA VAL A 138 37.42 -13.67 -12.79
C VAL A 138 37.17 -13.76 -11.29
N VAL A 139 38.25 -13.64 -10.52
CA VAL A 139 38.16 -13.63 -9.05
C VAL A 139 37.51 -12.33 -8.56
N GLU A 140 36.68 -12.42 -7.54
CA GLU A 140 36.01 -11.26 -6.93
C GLU A 140 37.01 -10.20 -6.46
N LYS A 141 38.05 -10.67 -5.74
CA LYS A 141 39.10 -9.83 -5.19
C LYS A 141 39.67 -8.88 -6.25
N ASP A 142 39.62 -7.59 -5.93
CA ASP A 142 40.13 -6.47 -6.74
C ASP A 142 39.44 -6.27 -8.10
N ASN A 143 38.30 -6.94 -8.37
CA ASN A 143 37.56 -6.81 -9.64
C ASN A 143 36.11 -6.37 -9.48
N TYR A 144 35.36 -7.02 -8.58
CA TYR A 144 33.93 -6.74 -8.40
C TYR A 144 33.49 -7.01 -6.96
N VAL A 145 32.31 -6.51 -6.61
CA VAL A 145 31.66 -6.75 -5.33
C VAL A 145 30.23 -7.20 -5.61
N ILE A 146 29.84 -8.31 -5.00
CA ILE A 146 28.46 -8.80 -5.08
C ILE A 146 27.61 -7.96 -4.13
N ARG A 147 26.50 -7.43 -4.64
CA ARG A 147 25.52 -6.66 -3.87
C ARG A 147 24.13 -7.30 -4.03
N PRO A 148 23.19 -7.04 -3.12
CA PRO A 148 21.84 -7.58 -3.23
C PRO A 148 21.14 -7.18 -4.55
N GLU A 149 21.44 -6.00 -5.09
CA GLU A 149 20.87 -5.50 -6.33
C GLU A 149 21.58 -5.97 -7.62
N GLY A 150 22.72 -6.67 -7.51
CA GLY A 150 23.52 -7.13 -8.65
C GLY A 150 25.03 -7.14 -8.38
N ILE A 151 25.85 -6.99 -9.42
CA ILE A 151 27.31 -7.03 -9.31
C ILE A 151 27.88 -5.65 -9.60
N PHE A 152 28.64 -5.09 -8.65
CA PHE A 152 29.31 -3.81 -8.83
C PHE A 152 30.75 -4.04 -9.29
N ILE A 153 31.07 -3.61 -10.52
CA ILE A 153 32.44 -3.71 -11.06
C ILE A 153 33.26 -2.55 -10.51
N LEU A 154 34.43 -2.84 -9.93
CA LEU A 154 35.30 -1.82 -9.38
C LEU A 154 35.88 -0.93 -10.50
N ALA A 155 36.00 0.36 -10.24
CA ALA A 155 36.55 1.31 -11.23
C ALA A 155 38.00 0.97 -11.63
N ASN A 156 38.77 0.39 -10.71
CA ASN A 156 40.16 -0.03 -10.91
C ASN A 156 40.28 -1.56 -11.00
N ALA A 157 39.29 -2.24 -11.58
CA ALA A 157 39.30 -3.69 -11.72
C ALA A 157 40.58 -4.16 -12.45
N ALA A 158 41.34 -5.07 -11.83
CA ALA A 158 42.63 -5.50 -12.36
C ALA A 158 42.50 -6.46 -13.56
N GLY A 159 41.41 -7.23 -13.60
CA GLY A 159 41.14 -8.31 -14.54
C GLY A 159 39.94 -8.07 -15.46
N ILE A 160 39.28 -6.91 -15.37
CA ILE A 160 38.13 -6.53 -16.21
C ILE A 160 38.43 -5.18 -16.87
N LEU A 161 38.24 -5.09 -18.18
CA LEU A 161 38.31 -3.86 -18.95
C LEU A 161 36.90 -3.37 -19.30
N ALA A 162 36.78 -2.10 -19.66
CA ALA A 162 35.51 -1.55 -20.15
C ALA A 162 35.08 -2.27 -21.44
N ALA A 163 33.78 -2.58 -21.54
CA ALA A 163 33.15 -3.34 -22.63
C ALA A 163 33.60 -4.80 -22.77
N ASP A 164 34.33 -5.36 -21.80
CA ASP A 164 34.55 -6.81 -21.73
C ASP A 164 33.20 -7.53 -21.59
N LYS A 165 33.03 -8.63 -22.34
CA LYS A 165 31.87 -9.52 -22.21
C LYS A 165 32.02 -10.39 -20.97
N LEU A 166 31.05 -10.27 -20.07
CA LEU A 166 30.98 -11.04 -18.83
C LEU A 166 29.85 -12.07 -18.90
N TRP A 167 30.12 -13.23 -18.32
CA TRP A 167 29.18 -14.32 -18.18
C TRP A 167 29.04 -14.61 -16.69
N VAL A 168 27.84 -14.41 -16.15
CA VAL A 168 27.58 -14.54 -14.72
C VAL A 168 26.70 -15.75 -14.49
N SER A 169 27.19 -16.71 -13.72
CA SER A 169 26.37 -17.81 -13.20
C SER A 169 26.10 -17.56 -11.72
N TYR A 170 24.89 -17.84 -11.26
CA TYR A 170 24.50 -17.62 -9.86
C TYR A 170 23.24 -18.40 -9.50
N SER A 171 23.05 -18.60 -8.19
CA SER A 171 21.83 -19.13 -7.60
C SER A 171 21.03 -18.00 -6.96
N TYR A 172 19.70 -18.08 -7.01
CA TYR A 172 18.82 -17.08 -6.41
C TYR A 172 17.68 -17.74 -5.63
N GLY A 173 17.26 -17.11 -4.53
CA GLY A 173 16.13 -17.55 -3.70
C GLY A 173 14.77 -17.09 -4.24
N ASP A 174 13.68 -17.51 -3.60
CA ASP A 174 12.31 -17.13 -4.00
C ASP A 174 12.12 -15.59 -3.96
N GLN A 175 11.44 -15.05 -4.96
CA GLN A 175 11.21 -13.61 -5.11
C GLN A 175 9.74 -13.31 -5.41
N ALA A 176 9.26 -12.18 -4.90
CA ALA A 176 7.98 -11.63 -5.30
C ALA A 176 8.22 -10.38 -6.14
N VAL A 177 7.77 -10.41 -7.39
CA VAL A 177 7.87 -9.27 -8.32
C VAL A 177 6.51 -8.58 -8.37
N ILE A 178 6.51 -7.26 -8.20
CA ILE A 178 5.31 -6.43 -8.29
C ILE A 178 5.50 -5.48 -9.48
N GLU A 179 4.71 -5.69 -10.53
CA GLU A 179 4.66 -4.79 -11.69
C GLU A 179 3.53 -3.78 -11.49
N ALA A 180 3.88 -2.54 -11.18
CA ALA A 180 2.93 -1.47 -10.89
C ALA A 180 2.06 -1.10 -12.10
N LEU A 181 0.86 -0.54 -11.85
CA LEU A 181 -0.08 -0.04 -12.86
C LEU A 181 -0.59 -1.08 -13.89
N THR A 182 -0.50 -2.36 -13.57
CA THR A 182 -0.97 -3.45 -14.44
C THR A 182 -2.44 -3.79 -14.23
N THR A 183 -3.07 -3.28 -13.17
CA THR A 183 -4.45 -3.61 -12.79
C THR A 183 -5.34 -2.37 -12.66
N LYS A 184 -6.65 -2.58 -12.75
CA LYS A 184 -7.65 -1.55 -12.48
C LYS A 184 -7.77 -1.34 -10.97
N THR A 185 -8.13 -0.12 -10.58
CA THR A 185 -8.56 0.23 -9.22
C THR A 185 -9.51 -0.83 -8.62
N PRO A 186 -9.11 -1.49 -7.51
CA PRO A 186 -9.95 -2.44 -6.83
C PRO A 186 -11.03 -1.72 -6.02
N GLU A 187 -12.22 -2.32 -5.98
CA GLU A 187 -13.27 -1.97 -5.04
C GLU A 187 -13.21 -2.91 -3.85
N LEU A 188 -13.16 -2.35 -2.65
CA LEU A 188 -12.97 -3.06 -1.40
C LEU A 188 -14.08 -2.73 -0.41
N GLU A 189 -14.40 -3.69 0.44
CA GLU A 189 -15.14 -3.48 1.67
C GLU A 189 -14.14 -3.43 2.82
N PHE A 190 -14.25 -2.40 3.67
CA PHE A 190 -13.38 -2.22 4.83
C PHE A 190 -14.16 -2.35 6.13
N VAL A 191 -13.55 -3.00 7.11
CA VAL A 191 -14.08 -3.08 8.47
C VAL A 191 -12.98 -2.70 9.44
N PHE A 192 -13.22 -1.66 10.22
CA PHE A 192 -12.38 -1.30 11.35
C PHE A 192 -13.00 -1.87 12.62
N GLY A 193 -12.30 -2.80 13.27
CA GLY A 193 -12.65 -3.34 14.57
C GLY A 193 -11.87 -2.62 15.66
N GLY A 194 -12.44 -1.53 16.18
CA GLY A 194 -11.84 -0.68 17.20
C GLY A 194 -12.31 -0.99 18.62
N LEU A 195 -11.47 -0.62 19.58
CA LEU A 195 -11.78 -0.48 20.99
C LEU A 195 -11.53 0.98 21.38
N ASN A 196 -12.45 1.57 22.15
CA ASN A 196 -12.29 2.91 22.67
C ASN A 196 -11.57 2.88 24.03
N GLU A 197 -10.27 3.15 24.05
CA GLU A 197 -9.46 3.17 25.28
C GLU A 197 -9.93 4.24 26.27
N ALA A 198 -10.43 5.37 25.77
CA ALA A 198 -10.91 6.46 26.61
C ALA A 198 -12.28 6.16 27.27
N ASP A 199 -13.01 5.13 26.81
CA ASP A 199 -14.30 4.69 27.35
C ASP A 199 -14.24 3.21 27.79
N GLY A 200 -13.16 2.85 28.49
CA GLY A 200 -13.02 1.53 29.14
C GLY A 200 -12.93 0.35 28.17
N GLY A 201 -12.42 0.56 26.95
CA GLY A 201 -12.30 -0.48 25.94
C GLY A 201 -13.62 -0.82 25.23
N ALA A 202 -14.59 0.08 25.22
CA ALA A 202 -15.87 -0.15 24.54
C ALA A 202 -15.66 -0.46 23.03
N PRO A 203 -16.19 -1.57 22.50
CA PRO A 203 -16.05 -1.89 21.07
C PRO A 203 -16.70 -0.85 20.17
N CYS A 204 -15.99 -0.46 19.12
CA CYS A 204 -16.44 0.45 18.08
C CYS A 204 -16.07 -0.14 16.72
N VAL A 205 -17.08 -0.61 15.99
CA VAL A 205 -16.91 -1.18 14.64
C VAL A 205 -17.36 -0.17 13.60
N LEU A 206 -16.52 0.10 12.61
CA LEU A 206 -16.85 0.93 11.45
C LEU A 206 -16.78 0.06 10.19
N GLU A 207 -17.90 -0.07 9.49
CA GLU A 207 -18.03 -0.82 8.25
C GLU A 207 -18.18 0.16 7.09
N ILE A 208 -17.27 0.12 6.12
CA ILE A 208 -17.37 0.85 4.86
C ILE A 208 -17.76 -0.17 3.79
N PHE A 209 -18.97 -0.04 3.27
CA PHE A 209 -19.59 -1.09 2.44
C PHE A 209 -18.92 -1.24 1.08
N ARG A 210 -18.49 -0.13 0.49
CA ARG A 210 -17.82 -0.11 -0.81
C ARG A 210 -16.92 1.10 -0.90
N ALA A 211 -15.62 0.88 -1.10
CA ALA A 211 -14.64 1.93 -1.34
C ALA A 211 -13.75 1.57 -2.52
N SER A 212 -13.54 2.52 -3.41
CA SER A 212 -12.59 2.42 -4.52
C SER A 212 -11.22 2.88 -4.03
N GLN A 213 -10.22 2.00 -4.03
CA GLN A 213 -8.87 2.34 -3.59
C GLN A 213 -8.08 3.02 -4.71
N SER A 214 -7.69 4.28 -4.50
CA SER A 214 -6.79 4.97 -5.42
C SER A 214 -5.35 4.49 -5.27
N ILE A 215 -4.53 4.78 -6.28
CA ILE A 215 -3.08 4.56 -6.20
C ILE A 215 -2.47 5.39 -5.06
N THR A 216 -1.44 4.86 -4.42
CA THR A 216 -0.67 5.63 -3.44
C THR A 216 -0.09 6.87 -4.10
N LYS A 217 -0.23 8.03 -3.44
CA LYS A 217 0.26 9.31 -3.95
C LYS A 217 1.78 9.37 -3.94
N GLN A 218 2.40 8.71 -2.96
CA GLN A 218 3.85 8.73 -2.77
C GLN A 218 4.29 7.41 -2.15
N LEU A 219 5.19 6.70 -2.83
CA LEU A 219 5.93 5.59 -2.27
C LEU A 219 7.35 6.06 -1.94
N ALA A 220 7.59 6.40 -0.67
CA ALA A 220 8.90 6.82 -0.21
C ALA A 220 9.80 5.60 0.05
N LEU A 221 10.75 5.33 -0.86
CA LEU A 221 11.69 4.21 -0.74
C LEU A 221 12.86 4.50 0.22
N ILE A 222 13.21 5.78 0.40
CA ILE A 222 14.27 6.24 1.29
C ILE A 222 13.73 7.45 2.05
N ASN A 223 13.68 7.37 3.38
CA ASN A 223 13.35 8.48 4.27
C ASN A 223 13.89 8.21 5.69
N ASP A 224 13.85 9.22 6.56
CA ASP A 224 14.40 9.15 7.93
C ASP A 224 13.47 8.45 8.95
N ASN A 225 12.28 8.04 8.52
CA ASN A 225 11.25 7.39 9.33
C ASN A 225 11.02 5.94 8.89
N PHE A 226 10.14 5.22 9.60
CA PHE A 226 9.65 3.94 9.09
C PHE A 226 8.89 4.14 7.78
N GLY A 227 9.03 3.17 6.87
CA GLY A 227 8.24 3.13 5.65
C GLY A 227 6.75 3.21 6.00
N ALA A 228 6.04 4.12 5.36
CA ALA A 228 4.60 4.25 5.49
C ALA A 228 3.99 4.32 4.10
N LEU A 229 2.81 3.74 3.96
CA LEU A 229 2.05 3.69 2.73
C LEU A 229 0.77 4.49 2.90
N ASP A 230 0.73 5.65 2.26
CA ASP A 230 -0.47 6.48 2.24
C ASP A 230 -1.43 5.94 1.17
N VAL A 231 -2.60 5.51 1.62
CA VAL A 231 -3.68 4.99 0.79
C VAL A 231 -4.87 5.90 0.90
N GLU A 232 -5.39 6.32 -0.24
CA GLU A 232 -6.65 7.06 -0.32
C GLU A 232 -7.67 6.28 -1.15
N GLY A 233 -8.95 6.53 -0.89
CA GLY A 233 -10.03 5.95 -1.67
C GLY A 233 -11.31 6.75 -1.58
N SER A 234 -12.21 6.51 -2.52
CA SER A 234 -13.55 7.12 -2.52
C SER A 234 -14.57 6.12 -2.05
N VAL A 235 -15.38 6.48 -1.06
CA VAL A 235 -16.49 5.65 -0.60
C VAL A 235 -17.62 5.75 -1.62
N LEU A 236 -17.98 4.61 -2.20
CA LEU A 236 -18.99 4.52 -3.23
C LEU A 236 -20.30 4.04 -2.62
N LYS A 237 -21.40 4.39 -3.29
CA LYS A 237 -22.72 3.86 -2.95
C LYS A 237 -22.77 2.35 -3.19
N ASP A 238 -23.20 1.62 -2.16
CA ASP A 238 -23.61 0.23 -2.24
C ASP A 238 -25.14 0.16 -2.38
N ALA A 239 -25.61 -0.25 -3.56
CA ALA A 239 -27.03 -0.37 -3.86
C ALA A 239 -27.70 -1.57 -3.17
N THR A 240 -26.93 -2.51 -2.62
CA THR A 240 -27.46 -3.68 -1.91
C THR A 240 -27.94 -3.33 -0.50
N LYS A 241 -27.46 -2.23 0.08
CA LYS A 241 -27.92 -1.72 1.37
C LYS A 241 -29.23 -0.96 1.16
N VAL A 242 -30.33 -1.61 1.56
CA VAL A 242 -31.69 -1.10 1.42
C VAL A 242 -32.38 -1.07 2.79
N GLY A 243 -33.27 -0.10 2.97
CA GLY A 243 -34.06 0.04 4.20
C GLY A 243 -34.10 1.48 4.72
N THR A 244 -35.16 1.80 5.45
CA THR A 244 -35.32 3.11 6.09
C THR A 244 -34.25 3.29 7.15
N GLY A 245 -33.49 4.38 7.08
CA GLY A 245 -32.41 4.69 8.03
C GLY A 245 -31.11 3.89 7.80
N VAL A 246 -31.02 3.08 6.75
CA VAL A 246 -29.80 2.36 6.38
C VAL A 246 -28.95 3.22 5.47
N SER A 247 -27.75 3.58 5.93
CA SER A 247 -26.74 4.24 5.09
C SER A 247 -26.30 3.29 3.97
N GLN A 248 -26.08 3.83 2.78
CA GLN A 248 -25.57 3.08 1.62
C GLN A 248 -24.05 3.18 1.46
N TYR A 249 -23.36 3.86 2.39
CA TYR A 249 -21.93 4.17 2.28
C TYR A 249 -21.12 3.49 3.39
N TYR A 250 -21.45 3.80 4.65
CA TYR A 250 -20.80 3.22 5.82
C TYR A 250 -21.75 3.17 7.02
N LYS A 251 -21.41 2.34 8.00
CA LYS A 251 -22.12 2.19 9.28
C LYS A 251 -21.12 2.13 10.42
N GLN A 252 -21.38 2.86 11.50
CA GLN A 252 -20.64 2.74 12.73
C GLN A 252 -21.53 2.11 13.81
N THR A 253 -21.01 1.09 14.48
CA THR A 253 -21.66 0.40 15.59
C THR A 253 -20.79 0.56 16.83
N ILE A 254 -21.32 1.20 17.86
CA ILE A 254 -20.63 1.38 19.14
C ILE A 254 -21.35 0.54 20.17
N ALA A 255 -20.61 -0.25 20.93
CA ALA A 255 -21.13 -1.04 22.04
C ALA A 255 -20.90 -0.31 23.37
N ALA A 256 -21.61 -0.75 24.42
CA ALA A 256 -21.23 -0.37 25.77
C ALA A 256 -19.95 -1.10 26.16
N ALA A 257 -19.11 -0.48 26.99
CA ALA A 257 -18.03 -1.21 27.65
C ALA A 257 -18.63 -2.42 28.39
N VAL A 258 -18.06 -3.60 28.15
CA VAL A 258 -18.39 -4.79 28.94
C VAL A 258 -17.75 -4.56 30.31
N ALA A 259 -18.55 -4.54 31.37
CA ALA A 259 -18.00 -4.51 32.71
C ALA A 259 -17.19 -5.79 32.90
N ALA A 260 -15.89 -5.64 33.15
CA ALA A 260 -15.03 -6.73 33.59
C ALA A 260 -15.39 -7.17 35.01
#